data_AF-A0A7V9F458-F1
#
_entry.id   AF-A0A7V9F458-F1
#
_cell.length_a   1.000
_cell.length_b   1.000
_cell.length_c   1.000
_cell.angle_alpha   90.00
_cell.angle_beta   90.00
_cell.angle_gamma   90.00
#
_symmetry.space_group_name_H-M   'P 1'
#
loop_
_entity.id
_entity.type
_entity.pdbx_description
1 polymer ?
#
loop_
_entity_poly.entity_id
_entity_poly.type
_entity_poly.pdbx_seq_one_letter_code
_entity_poly.pdbx_strand_id
1 'polypeptide(L)'
;MVGTLPIIYVRGFAGDTSGIDQAVDDPFYGLNLGSTHVRVGGRGDPVFYQFESPLLRLITDHQYRLLVEGGQEGYLDSQAEGTVEQASLWIHRFYDASASTWSAEPVDFSVESAAKDLLRFVEKVLSKTGAPRVHLVAHSMGGLISRSMIQRTIPETYSAQRLGAQQRYLAAHFVDRLFTYGTPHGGIEFDVGFGLFEKVRDDFGLGGGDIFGPQRMYEYLTPADSRESQVPEKWDARVMPNDENFPLERVFCVVGTNARDYPAAHGLSSKVVGPKSDGLVQIQNALVTGANHAYVHRSHSGRYGLVNSEEGYQNLARFLFGDVKVTADLIDLAFPDDEELTWQAEAQVSIRGLPILMHEQAAAHYCPILIEKRRPEDPADRPVPLVTTYMSSTSSRPEQAPTMRYTLHIRVLSLRERKRGFFWEDHQEQTSDFDDTLIIDVGFVDRGMAAWAAWASQITTPLRSYRPSGNPLTDEDPKEGTWMARVALPPGGRFFGERAALSLRVRNVV
;
A
#
# COMPACT_ATOMS: atom_id res chain seq x y z
N MET A 1 -2.46 25.16 8.50
CA MET A 1 -1.53 24.13 8.96
C MET A 1 -0.20 24.35 8.26
N VAL A 2 0.86 24.63 9.00
CA VAL A 2 2.21 24.75 8.41
C VAL A 2 2.68 23.32 8.10
N GLY A 3 2.99 23.01 6.84
CA GLY A 3 3.51 21.69 6.43
C GLY A 3 2.54 20.78 5.65
N THR A 4 1.34 21.23 5.27
CA THR A 4 0.40 20.45 4.44
C THR A 4 0.71 20.62 2.95
N LEU A 5 0.88 19.53 2.21
CA LEU A 5 1.16 19.54 0.77
C LEU A 5 -0.09 19.24 -0.07
N PRO A 6 -0.22 19.77 -1.31
CA PRO A 6 -1.30 19.40 -2.22
C PRO A 6 -1.33 17.89 -2.48
N ILE A 7 -2.52 17.32 -2.59
CA ILE A 7 -2.71 15.92 -3.01
C ILE A 7 -3.25 15.91 -4.42
N ILE A 8 -2.61 15.14 -5.30
CA ILE A 8 -3.10 14.85 -6.64
C ILE A 8 -3.51 13.38 -6.68
N TYR A 9 -4.80 13.14 -6.93
CA TYR A 9 -5.35 11.82 -7.16
C TYR A 9 -5.24 11.44 -8.64
N VAL A 10 -4.67 10.26 -8.90
CA VAL A 10 -4.48 9.70 -10.24
C VAL A 10 -5.24 8.38 -10.33
N ARG A 11 -6.42 8.39 -10.95
CA ARG A 11 -7.23 7.18 -11.14
C ARG A 11 -6.57 6.24 -12.14
N GLY A 12 -6.85 4.95 -12.05
CA GLY A 12 -6.48 3.98 -13.07
C GLY A 12 -7.57 3.75 -14.12
N PHE A 13 -7.25 2.83 -15.04
CA PHE A 13 -8.07 2.49 -16.21
C PHE A 13 -9.47 2.07 -15.82
N ALA A 14 -10.45 2.73 -16.44
CA ALA A 14 -11.86 2.43 -16.26
C ALA A 14 -12.35 1.32 -17.20
N GLY A 15 -11.47 0.79 -18.03
CA GLY A 15 -11.76 -0.32 -18.93
C GLY A 15 -12.07 0.15 -20.35
N ASP A 16 -13.02 -0.51 -21.00
CA ASP A 16 -13.46 -0.16 -22.35
C ASP A 16 -14.01 1.29 -22.44
N THR A 17 -14.34 1.71 -23.66
CA THR A 17 -14.90 3.05 -23.89
C THR A 17 -16.11 3.36 -23.00
N SER A 18 -16.95 2.36 -22.68
CA SER A 18 -18.11 2.55 -21.81
C SER A 18 -17.74 2.78 -20.34
N GLY A 19 -16.68 2.12 -19.87
CA GLY A 19 -16.10 2.34 -18.55
C GLY A 19 -15.37 3.67 -18.45
N ILE A 20 -14.63 4.06 -19.50
CA ILE A 20 -14.01 5.39 -19.63
C ILE A 20 -15.07 6.48 -19.57
N ASP A 21 -16.15 6.36 -20.36
CA ASP A 21 -17.23 7.35 -20.37
C ASP A 21 -17.89 7.47 -18.98
N GLN A 22 -18.17 6.35 -18.29
CA GLN A 22 -18.69 6.39 -16.90
C GLN A 22 -17.72 7.03 -15.90
N ALA A 23 -16.42 6.74 -16.00
CA ALA A 23 -15.43 7.32 -15.11
C ALA A 23 -15.26 8.82 -15.33
N VAL A 24 -15.41 9.24 -16.59
CA VAL A 24 -15.29 10.62 -17.02
C VAL A 24 -16.53 11.46 -16.64
N ASP A 25 -17.72 10.86 -16.63
CA ASP A 25 -18.94 11.51 -16.13
C ASP A 25 -18.89 11.80 -14.61
N ASP A 26 -18.03 11.08 -13.86
CA ASP A 26 -17.77 11.38 -12.46
C ASP A 26 -16.71 12.50 -12.32
N PRO A 27 -17.03 13.67 -11.75
CA PRO A 27 -16.08 14.76 -11.57
C PRO A 27 -14.86 14.38 -10.71
N PHE A 28 -15.00 13.37 -9.82
CA PHE A 28 -13.97 12.99 -8.84
C PHE A 28 -13.31 11.66 -9.12
N TYR A 29 -13.60 11.05 -10.27
CA TYR A 29 -12.95 9.81 -10.69
C TYR A 29 -13.04 8.70 -9.61
N GLY A 30 -14.16 8.63 -8.91
CA GLY A 30 -14.48 7.63 -7.91
C GLY A 30 -13.94 7.91 -6.51
N LEU A 31 -13.12 8.95 -6.30
CA LEU A 31 -12.55 9.27 -4.97
C LEU A 31 -13.63 9.69 -3.94
N ASN A 32 -14.78 10.15 -4.43
CA ASN A 32 -15.99 10.49 -3.68
C ASN A 32 -16.85 9.28 -3.30
N LEU A 33 -16.54 8.07 -3.79
CA LEU A 33 -17.36 6.90 -3.53
C LEU A 33 -17.05 6.31 -2.16
N GLY A 34 -18.09 6.22 -1.33
CA GLY A 34 -18.06 5.51 -0.06
C GLY A 34 -18.47 4.05 -0.20
N SER A 35 -18.68 3.39 0.94
CA SER A 35 -19.19 2.02 1.00
C SER A 35 -20.10 1.81 2.20
N THR A 36 -20.93 0.77 2.09
CA THR A 36 -21.83 0.33 3.16
C THR A 36 -21.59 -1.15 3.41
N HIS A 37 -21.45 -1.50 4.68
CA HIS A 37 -21.19 -2.87 5.13
C HIS A 37 -22.15 -3.26 6.24
N VAL A 38 -22.32 -4.57 6.42
CA VAL A 38 -23.04 -5.14 7.55
C VAL A 38 -22.02 -5.66 8.55
N ARG A 39 -22.24 -5.34 9.83
CA ARG A 39 -21.50 -5.88 10.97
C ARG A 39 -22.45 -6.64 11.88
N VAL A 40 -21.92 -7.51 12.73
CA VAL A 40 -22.74 -8.25 13.70
C VAL A 40 -22.74 -7.47 15.01
N GLY A 41 -23.92 -7.05 15.45
CA GLY A 41 -24.16 -6.36 16.71
C GLY A 41 -24.09 -7.29 17.92
N GLY A 42 -24.15 -6.70 19.12
CA GLY A 42 -24.03 -7.45 20.38
C GLY A 42 -25.12 -8.50 20.62
N ARG A 43 -26.24 -8.46 19.88
CA ARG A 43 -27.31 -9.46 19.93
C ARG A 43 -27.27 -10.43 18.74
N GLY A 44 -26.21 -10.39 17.93
CA GLY A 44 -26.12 -11.14 16.67
C GLY A 44 -26.87 -10.51 15.50
N ASP A 45 -27.47 -9.33 15.70
CA ASP A 45 -28.23 -8.60 14.71
C ASP A 45 -27.32 -7.90 13.69
N PRO A 46 -27.70 -7.82 12.40
CA PRO A 46 -26.94 -7.07 11.42
C PRO A 46 -27.04 -5.55 11.70
N VAL A 47 -25.92 -4.93 12.00
CA VAL A 47 -25.75 -3.50 12.19
C VAL A 47 -25.11 -2.88 10.96
N PHE A 48 -25.66 -1.74 10.55
CA PHE A 48 -25.18 -0.99 9.40
C PHE A 48 -23.88 -0.22 9.73
N TYR A 49 -22.89 -0.32 8.85
CA TYR A 49 -21.65 0.45 8.89
C TYR A 49 -21.48 1.21 7.57
N GLN A 50 -21.03 2.47 7.67
CA GLN A 50 -20.78 3.34 6.53
C GLN A 50 -19.32 3.80 6.56
N PHE A 51 -18.73 3.85 5.37
CA PHE A 51 -17.51 4.58 5.11
C PHE A 51 -17.83 5.65 4.07
N GLU A 52 -17.54 6.91 4.37
CA GLU A 52 -18.06 8.07 3.64
C GLU A 52 -17.38 8.31 2.30
N SER A 53 -16.10 7.95 2.19
CA SER A 53 -15.18 8.03 1.03
C SER A 53 -13.84 8.67 1.43
N PRO A 54 -12.73 8.37 0.72
CA PRO A 54 -11.47 9.05 0.96
C PRO A 54 -11.57 10.57 0.78
N LEU A 55 -12.30 11.05 -0.24
CA LEU A 55 -12.47 12.48 -0.50
C LEU A 55 -13.10 13.21 0.70
N LEU A 56 -14.25 12.73 1.18
CA LEU A 56 -14.95 13.38 2.30
C LEU A 56 -14.10 13.32 3.58
N ARG A 57 -13.39 12.22 3.81
CA ARG A 57 -12.56 12.06 5.00
C ARG A 57 -11.30 12.91 4.94
N LEU A 58 -10.67 13.12 3.76
CA LEU A 58 -9.59 14.09 3.60
C LEU A 58 -10.04 15.53 3.89
N ILE A 59 -11.24 15.91 3.44
CA ILE A 59 -11.82 17.23 3.72
C ILE A 59 -12.13 17.38 5.21
N THR A 60 -12.80 16.40 5.82
CA THR A 60 -13.31 16.52 7.20
C THR A 60 -12.25 16.28 8.26
N ASP A 61 -11.42 15.24 8.11
CA ASP A 61 -10.40 14.88 9.10
C ASP A 61 -9.13 15.73 8.96
N HIS A 62 -8.78 16.10 7.72
CA HIS A 62 -7.52 16.76 7.40
C HIS A 62 -7.68 18.16 6.78
N GLN A 63 -8.90 18.70 6.76
CA GLN A 63 -9.19 20.09 6.38
C GLN A 63 -8.69 20.46 4.96
N TYR A 64 -8.62 19.45 4.08
CA TYR A 64 -8.31 19.67 2.68
C TYR A 64 -9.48 20.31 1.94
N ARG A 65 -9.19 21.10 0.89
CA ARG A 65 -10.19 21.71 0.03
C ARG A 65 -10.19 21.10 -1.36
N LEU A 66 -11.38 20.77 -1.84
CA LEU A 66 -11.62 20.37 -3.22
C LEU A 66 -11.89 21.62 -4.07
N LEU A 67 -11.04 21.89 -5.06
CA LEU A 67 -11.07 23.12 -5.86
C LEU A 67 -11.38 22.81 -7.32
N VAL A 68 -12.67 22.61 -7.63
CA VAL A 68 -13.13 22.34 -9.00
C VAL A 68 -13.60 23.59 -9.73
N GLU A 69 -14.45 24.43 -9.12
CA GLU A 69 -14.99 25.70 -9.68
C GLU A 69 -15.40 25.65 -11.17
N GLY A 70 -16.06 24.56 -11.60
CA GLY A 70 -16.49 24.38 -12.99
C GLY A 70 -15.42 23.81 -13.94
N GLY A 71 -14.17 23.67 -13.47
CA GLY A 71 -13.07 22.99 -14.14
C GLY A 71 -11.73 23.28 -13.44
N GLN A 72 -11.04 22.24 -12.95
CA GLN A 72 -9.83 22.40 -12.13
C GLN A 72 -8.72 23.16 -12.85
N GLU A 73 -8.53 22.91 -14.15
CA GLU A 73 -7.52 23.61 -14.95
C GLU A 73 -7.88 25.09 -15.13
N GLY A 74 -9.13 25.39 -15.49
CA GLY A 74 -9.61 26.76 -15.65
C GLY A 74 -9.52 27.55 -14.34
N TYR A 75 -9.85 26.91 -13.22
CA TYR A 75 -9.64 27.48 -11.89
C TYR A 75 -8.15 27.82 -11.71
N LEU A 76 -7.24 26.84 -11.81
CA LEU A 76 -5.80 27.08 -11.62
C LEU A 76 -5.25 28.18 -12.53
N ASP A 77 -5.68 28.22 -13.79
CA ASP A 77 -5.24 29.22 -14.78
C ASP A 77 -5.72 30.63 -14.43
N SER A 78 -6.89 30.76 -13.79
CA SER A 78 -7.43 32.04 -13.31
C SER A 78 -6.74 32.58 -12.05
N GLN A 79 -6.05 31.73 -11.27
CA GLN A 79 -5.41 32.13 -10.03
C GLN A 79 -4.02 32.70 -10.27
N ALA A 80 -3.60 33.66 -9.44
CA ALA A 80 -2.22 34.13 -9.42
C ALA A 80 -1.30 33.08 -8.76
N GLU A 81 0.00 33.12 -9.08
CA GLU A 81 0.98 32.21 -8.47
C GLU A 81 1.01 32.36 -6.93
N GLY A 82 1.16 31.24 -6.23
CA GLY A 82 1.20 31.19 -4.76
C GLY A 82 -0.08 31.61 -4.02
N THR A 83 -1.20 31.81 -4.72
CA THR A 83 -2.47 32.26 -4.09
C THR A 83 -3.40 31.12 -3.69
N VAL A 84 -3.20 29.92 -4.25
CA VAL A 84 -4.01 28.75 -3.92
C VAL A 84 -3.52 28.11 -2.63
N GLU A 85 -4.42 27.71 -1.74
CA GLU A 85 -4.03 27.06 -0.48
C GLU A 85 -3.35 25.70 -0.73
N GLN A 86 -2.27 25.41 0.00
CA GLN A 86 -1.53 24.15 -0.15
C GLN A 86 -2.35 22.92 0.27
N ALA A 87 -3.27 23.07 1.24
CA ALA A 87 -4.21 22.03 1.67
C ALA A 87 -5.33 21.83 0.62
N SER A 88 -4.95 21.39 -0.57
CA SER A 88 -5.80 21.27 -1.75
C SER A 88 -5.81 19.84 -2.31
N LEU A 89 -6.97 19.42 -2.83
CA LEU A 89 -7.18 18.14 -3.51
C LEU A 89 -7.43 18.38 -4.98
N TRP A 90 -6.70 17.63 -5.80
CA TRP A 90 -6.79 17.69 -7.25
C TRP A 90 -7.00 16.30 -7.84
N ILE A 91 -7.76 16.24 -8.93
CA ILE A 91 -8.03 15.02 -9.69
C ILE A 91 -7.32 15.15 -11.03
N HIS A 92 -6.38 14.27 -11.34
CA HIS A 92 -5.74 14.25 -12.64
C HIS A 92 -6.65 13.55 -13.67
N ARG A 93 -7.26 14.35 -14.55
CA ARG A 93 -8.32 13.92 -15.48
C ARG A 93 -7.81 13.56 -16.88
N PHE A 94 -6.80 12.69 -16.95
CA PHE A 94 -6.12 12.34 -18.20
C PHE A 94 -6.97 11.52 -19.20
N TYR A 95 -8.12 10.96 -18.78
CA TYR A 95 -9.02 10.25 -19.69
C TYR A 95 -9.88 11.16 -20.54
N ASP A 96 -10.09 12.42 -20.13
CA ASP A 96 -11.10 13.28 -20.75
C ASP A 96 -10.85 13.46 -22.26
N ALA A 97 -9.58 13.46 -22.70
CA ALA A 97 -9.20 13.55 -24.11
C ALA A 97 -9.37 12.25 -24.92
N SER A 98 -9.46 11.10 -24.23
CA SER A 98 -9.66 9.77 -24.81
C SER A 98 -11.12 9.31 -24.72
N ALA A 99 -12.01 10.10 -24.13
CA ALA A 99 -13.43 9.78 -23.99
C ALA A 99 -14.26 10.27 -25.18
N SER A 100 -15.15 9.42 -25.69
CA SER A 100 -16.09 9.79 -26.74
C SER A 100 -17.15 10.79 -26.27
N THR A 101 -17.38 10.90 -24.96
CA THR A 101 -18.29 11.88 -24.38
C THR A 101 -17.87 13.34 -24.66
N TRP A 102 -16.57 13.61 -24.81
CA TRP A 102 -16.04 14.98 -24.96
C TRP A 102 -15.42 15.28 -26.32
N SER A 103 -15.08 14.25 -27.12
CA SER A 103 -14.54 14.42 -28.47
C SER A 103 -15.14 13.42 -29.45
N ALA A 104 -15.49 13.89 -30.65
CA ALA A 104 -15.92 13.02 -31.76
C ALA A 104 -14.75 12.18 -32.32
N GLU A 105 -13.50 12.60 -32.08
CA GLU A 105 -12.27 11.87 -32.40
C GLU A 105 -11.46 11.66 -31.10
N PRO A 106 -11.65 10.52 -30.40
CA PRO A 106 -10.88 10.20 -29.21
C PRO A 106 -9.38 10.06 -29.52
N VAL A 107 -8.53 10.60 -28.64
CA VAL A 107 -7.07 10.43 -28.76
C VAL A 107 -6.65 9.08 -28.17
N ASP A 108 -5.77 8.36 -28.88
CA ASP A 108 -5.20 7.10 -28.39
C ASP A 108 -4.48 7.30 -27.05
N PHE A 109 -4.86 6.47 -26.08
CA PHE A 109 -4.28 6.52 -24.74
C PHE A 109 -2.85 5.96 -24.72
N SER A 110 -1.93 6.64 -24.02
CA SER A 110 -0.62 6.09 -23.65
C SER A 110 -0.18 6.57 -22.27
N VAL A 111 0.51 5.69 -21.53
CA VAL A 111 1.06 6.00 -20.21
C VAL A 111 2.08 7.13 -20.30
N GLU A 112 2.87 7.19 -21.37
CA GLU A 112 3.87 8.21 -21.61
C GLU A 112 3.25 9.62 -21.74
N SER A 113 2.17 9.76 -22.51
CA SER A 113 1.47 11.04 -22.66
C SER A 113 0.79 11.44 -21.36
N ALA A 114 0.14 10.50 -20.67
CA ALA A 114 -0.47 10.75 -19.36
C ALA A 114 0.56 11.16 -18.30
N ALA A 115 1.76 10.57 -18.32
CA ALA A 115 2.85 10.92 -17.39
C ALA A 115 3.41 12.32 -17.66
N LYS A 116 3.53 12.72 -18.94
CA LYS A 116 3.87 14.10 -19.32
C LYS A 116 2.79 15.08 -18.89
N ASP A 117 1.53 14.71 -19.07
CA ASP A 117 0.40 15.52 -18.64
C ASP A 117 0.38 15.70 -17.12
N LEU A 118 0.59 14.61 -16.37
CA LEU A 118 0.71 14.63 -14.91
C LEU A 118 1.85 15.55 -14.46
N LEU A 119 3.01 15.52 -15.11
CA LEU A 119 4.13 16.42 -14.76
C LEU A 119 3.75 17.89 -14.94
N ARG A 120 3.14 18.25 -16.08
CA ARG A 120 2.65 19.62 -16.31
C ARG A 120 1.62 20.04 -15.26
N PHE A 121 0.74 19.12 -14.88
CA PHE A 121 -0.27 19.37 -13.86
C PHE A 121 0.36 19.57 -12.46
N VAL A 122 1.34 18.73 -12.09
CA VAL A 122 2.13 18.89 -10.86
C VAL A 122 2.82 20.25 -10.83
N GLU A 123 3.51 20.64 -11.90
CA GLU A 123 4.19 21.94 -12.01
C GLU A 123 3.20 23.11 -11.85
N LYS A 124 2.03 23.01 -12.49
CA LYS A 124 0.96 24.01 -12.37
C LYS A 124 0.48 24.10 -10.91
N VAL A 125 0.16 22.97 -10.27
CA VAL A 125 -0.27 22.94 -8.86
C VAL A 125 0.79 23.53 -7.95
N LEU A 126 2.07 23.20 -8.13
CA LEU A 126 3.18 23.75 -7.33
C LEU A 126 3.31 25.27 -7.52
N SER A 127 3.27 25.77 -8.76
CA SER A 127 3.32 27.21 -9.05
C SER A 127 2.15 27.96 -8.40
N LYS A 128 0.92 27.44 -8.54
CA LYS A 128 -0.29 28.12 -8.04
C LYS A 128 -0.44 28.04 -6.51
N THR A 129 0.07 27.00 -5.88
CA THR A 129 0.00 26.83 -4.42
C THR A 129 1.24 27.35 -3.67
N GLY A 130 2.36 27.53 -4.36
CA GLY A 130 3.65 27.80 -3.74
C GLY A 130 4.15 26.66 -2.84
N ALA A 131 3.54 25.47 -2.92
CA ALA A 131 3.98 24.30 -2.17
C ALA A 131 5.34 23.83 -2.70
N PRO A 132 6.22 23.30 -1.84
CA PRO A 132 7.51 22.78 -2.31
C PRO A 132 7.37 21.50 -3.12
N ARG A 133 6.35 20.67 -2.82
CA ARG A 133 6.14 19.32 -3.36
C ARG A 133 4.64 18.96 -3.31
N VAL A 134 4.24 17.89 -3.98
CA VAL A 134 2.89 17.29 -3.89
C VAL A 134 2.94 15.86 -3.35
N HIS A 135 1.82 15.38 -2.80
CA HIS A 135 1.58 13.95 -2.64
C HIS A 135 0.83 13.40 -3.86
N LEU A 136 1.24 12.21 -4.32
CA LEU A 136 0.52 11.46 -5.35
C LEU A 136 -0.24 10.31 -4.69
N VAL A 137 -1.55 10.26 -4.92
CA VAL A 137 -2.41 9.15 -4.48
C VAL A 137 -2.97 8.51 -5.73
N ALA A 138 -2.60 7.27 -5.99
CA ALA A 138 -2.88 6.63 -7.25
C ALA A 138 -3.62 5.31 -7.07
N HIS A 139 -4.51 4.98 -8.01
CA HIS A 139 -5.23 3.72 -8.04
C HIS A 139 -4.93 2.98 -9.34
N SER A 140 -4.73 1.66 -9.27
CA SER A 140 -4.56 0.79 -10.44
C SER A 140 -3.49 1.36 -11.40
N MET A 141 -3.78 1.48 -12.70
CA MET A 141 -2.87 2.05 -13.71
C MET A 141 -2.40 3.49 -13.40
N GLY A 142 -3.12 4.27 -12.61
CA GLY A 142 -2.68 5.60 -12.18
C GLY A 142 -1.35 5.57 -11.43
N GLY A 143 -1.05 4.46 -10.74
CA GLY A 143 0.25 4.26 -10.11
C GLY A 143 1.37 4.01 -11.12
N LEU A 144 1.07 3.39 -12.27
CA LEU A 144 2.03 3.25 -13.38
C LEU A 144 2.29 4.57 -14.10
N ILE A 145 1.26 5.41 -14.26
CA ILE A 145 1.42 6.79 -14.77
C ILE A 145 2.30 7.61 -13.82
N SER A 146 2.02 7.55 -12.52
CA SER A 146 2.82 8.23 -11.49
C SER A 146 4.27 7.75 -11.50
N ARG A 147 4.49 6.44 -11.63
CA ARG A 147 5.83 5.85 -11.75
C ARG A 147 6.53 6.22 -13.05
N SER A 148 5.83 6.23 -14.18
CA SER A 148 6.39 6.68 -15.47
C SER A 148 6.82 8.14 -15.38
N MET A 149 6.01 8.99 -14.74
CA MET A 149 6.39 10.38 -14.48
C MET A 149 7.68 10.48 -13.65
N ILE A 150 7.72 9.78 -12.50
CA ILE A 150 8.84 9.80 -11.56
C ILE A 150 10.12 9.21 -12.18
N GLN A 151 10.02 8.03 -12.78
CA GLN A 151 11.18 7.24 -13.24
C GLN A 151 11.69 7.67 -14.61
N ARG A 152 10.82 8.23 -15.46
CA ARG A 152 11.13 8.52 -16.85
C ARG A 152 10.93 9.99 -17.20
N THR A 153 9.72 10.51 -17.07
CA THR A 153 9.39 11.84 -17.59
C THR A 153 10.18 12.94 -16.90
N ILE A 154 10.30 12.92 -15.57
CA ILE A 154 11.09 13.91 -14.82
C ILE A 154 12.57 13.85 -15.22
N PRO A 155 13.26 12.70 -15.18
CA PRO A 155 14.64 12.58 -15.65
C PRO A 155 14.87 13.01 -17.12
N GLU A 156 13.91 12.74 -18.02
CA GLU A 156 13.99 13.16 -19.43
C GLU A 156 13.76 14.67 -19.62
N THR A 157 12.93 15.30 -18.79
CA THR A 157 12.57 16.73 -18.90
C THR A 157 13.61 17.62 -18.23
N TYR A 158 14.10 17.19 -17.07
CA TYR A 158 15.02 17.94 -16.23
C TYR A 158 16.41 17.31 -16.32
N SER A 159 17.19 17.72 -17.32
CA SER A 159 18.60 17.31 -17.39
C SER A 159 19.41 17.96 -16.26
N ALA A 160 20.36 17.20 -15.71
CA ALA A 160 21.24 17.61 -14.60
C ALA A 160 22.01 18.93 -14.82
N GLN A 161 22.05 19.45 -16.06
CA GLN A 161 22.69 20.72 -16.39
C GLN A 161 21.83 21.96 -16.09
N ARG A 162 20.50 21.86 -15.96
CA ARG A 162 19.61 23.01 -15.70
C ARG A 162 19.36 23.33 -14.23
N LEU A 163 19.56 22.38 -13.33
CA LEU A 163 19.28 22.54 -11.88
C LEU A 163 20.53 22.78 -11.01
N GLY A 164 21.71 22.93 -11.62
CA GLY A 164 22.97 23.04 -10.91
C GLY A 164 23.50 21.66 -10.49
N ALA A 165 24.79 21.45 -10.71
CA ALA A 165 25.44 20.14 -10.62
C ALA A 165 25.29 19.46 -9.24
N GLN A 166 25.03 18.15 -9.30
CA GLN A 166 24.81 17.16 -8.22
C GLN A 166 23.39 17.09 -7.64
N GLN A 167 22.43 16.47 -8.34
CA GLN A 167 21.14 16.16 -7.72
C GLN A 167 20.73 14.70 -7.91
N ARG A 168 21.13 13.90 -6.92
CA ARG A 168 20.32 12.79 -6.44
C ARG A 168 18.92 13.31 -6.10
N TYR A 169 17.91 12.47 -6.23
CA TYR A 169 16.52 12.68 -5.86
C TYR A 169 15.71 13.68 -6.72
N LEU A 170 15.95 13.74 -8.05
CA LEU A 170 15.25 14.65 -8.98
C LEU A 170 13.73 14.65 -8.81
N ALA A 171 13.10 13.47 -8.88
CA ALA A 171 11.65 13.37 -8.71
C ALA A 171 11.18 13.79 -7.31
N ALA A 172 12.03 13.64 -6.29
CA ALA A 172 11.72 14.05 -4.92
C ALA A 172 11.68 15.58 -4.73
N HIS A 173 12.10 16.37 -5.73
CA HIS A 173 11.88 17.82 -5.74
C HIS A 173 10.45 18.20 -6.10
N PHE A 174 9.70 17.32 -6.78
CA PHE A 174 8.32 17.56 -7.18
C PHE A 174 7.33 16.79 -6.29
N VAL A 175 7.72 15.57 -5.90
CA VAL A 175 6.85 14.65 -5.17
C VAL A 175 7.41 14.39 -3.77
N ASP A 176 6.56 14.50 -2.75
CA ASP A 176 6.91 14.10 -1.39
C ASP A 176 6.64 12.61 -1.18
N ARG A 177 5.40 12.14 -1.39
CA ARG A 177 5.02 10.72 -1.19
C ARG A 177 4.19 10.20 -2.34
N LEU A 178 4.40 8.93 -2.70
CA LEU A 178 3.57 8.16 -3.63
C LEU A 178 2.84 7.07 -2.87
N PHE A 179 1.51 7.12 -2.89
CA PHE A 179 0.64 6.10 -2.32
C PHE A 179 -0.14 5.41 -3.44
N THR A 180 -0.12 4.08 -3.50
CA THR A 180 -0.82 3.31 -4.54
C THR A 180 -1.85 2.34 -3.97
N TYR A 181 -3.00 2.24 -4.63
CA TYR A 181 -4.04 1.24 -4.37
C TYR A 181 -4.06 0.22 -5.51
N GLY A 182 -3.66 -1.03 -5.23
CA GLY A 182 -3.80 -2.15 -6.17
C GLY A 182 -3.11 -1.94 -7.51
N THR A 183 -2.05 -1.12 -7.58
CA THR A 183 -1.37 -0.84 -8.85
C THR A 183 -0.64 -2.08 -9.36
N PRO A 184 -0.80 -2.48 -10.64
CA PRO A 184 -0.07 -3.60 -11.24
C PRO A 184 1.38 -3.24 -11.53
N HIS A 185 2.17 -3.03 -10.47
CA HIS A 185 3.59 -2.69 -10.54
C HIS A 185 4.43 -3.70 -11.33
N GLY A 186 4.06 -4.99 -11.28
CA GLY A 186 4.68 -6.08 -12.03
C GLY A 186 3.95 -6.45 -13.34
N GLY A 187 2.92 -5.70 -13.71
CA GLY A 187 2.03 -6.06 -14.83
C GLY A 187 0.83 -6.89 -14.38
N ILE A 188 0.07 -7.36 -15.37
CA ILE A 188 -1.10 -8.22 -15.19
C ILE A 188 -0.87 -9.46 -16.05
N GLU A 189 -0.91 -10.63 -15.41
CA GLU A 189 -0.89 -11.90 -16.12
C GLU A 189 -2.34 -12.37 -16.33
N PHE A 190 -2.68 -12.80 -17.54
CA PHE A 190 -4.00 -13.38 -17.84
C PHE A 190 -3.82 -14.88 -18.09
N ASP A 191 -4.46 -15.75 -17.30
CA ASP A 191 -4.38 -17.20 -17.52
C ASP A 191 -4.89 -17.56 -18.91
N VAL A 192 -4.06 -18.28 -19.66
CA VAL A 192 -4.37 -18.73 -21.02
C VAL A 192 -5.24 -19.99 -20.95
N GLY A 193 -6.56 -19.81 -20.86
CA GLY A 193 -7.52 -20.93 -20.83
C GLY A 193 -8.96 -20.55 -21.21
N PHE A 194 -9.51 -21.25 -22.21
CA PHE A 194 -10.93 -21.27 -22.61
C PHE A 194 -11.63 -19.92 -22.85
N GLY A 195 -11.38 -19.24 -23.98
CA GLY A 195 -12.28 -18.22 -24.57
C GLY A 195 -12.63 -16.98 -23.72
N LEU A 196 -12.14 -16.91 -22.48
CA LEU A 196 -12.34 -15.85 -21.49
C LEU A 196 -11.32 -14.73 -21.64
N PHE A 197 -10.23 -15.00 -22.36
CA PHE A 197 -9.20 -14.04 -22.71
C PHE A 197 -9.75 -12.87 -23.54
N GLU A 198 -10.72 -13.13 -24.42
CA GLU A 198 -11.35 -12.09 -25.26
C GLU A 198 -12.19 -11.12 -24.42
N LYS A 199 -12.95 -11.60 -23.42
CA LYS A 199 -13.83 -10.74 -22.59
C LYS A 199 -13.07 -9.82 -21.64
N VAL A 200 -11.96 -10.27 -21.06
CA VAL A 200 -11.11 -9.41 -20.21
C VAL A 200 -10.32 -8.44 -21.07
N ARG A 201 -9.87 -8.85 -22.27
CA ARG A 201 -9.25 -7.92 -23.24
C ARG A 201 -10.24 -6.86 -23.73
N ASP A 202 -11.52 -7.22 -23.87
CA ASP A 202 -12.60 -6.27 -24.20
C ASP A 202 -12.83 -5.29 -23.03
N ASP A 203 -12.84 -5.75 -21.77
CA ASP A 203 -12.82 -4.86 -20.59
C ASP A 203 -11.60 -3.93 -20.59
N PHE A 204 -10.50 -4.25 -21.28
CA PHE A 204 -9.32 -3.40 -21.43
C PHE A 204 -9.25 -2.61 -22.75
N GLY A 205 -10.29 -2.68 -23.61
CA GLY A 205 -10.51 -1.83 -24.78
C GLY A 205 -9.29 -1.48 -25.64
N LEU A 206 -9.14 -2.16 -26.80
CA LEU A 206 -8.21 -1.84 -27.91
C LEU A 206 -6.70 -1.91 -27.57
N GLY A 207 -6.02 -2.98 -27.98
CA GLY A 207 -4.55 -3.12 -27.84
C GLY A 207 -4.02 -3.19 -26.39
N GLY A 208 -4.90 -3.10 -25.39
CA GLY A 208 -4.58 -2.87 -23.98
C GLY A 208 -4.02 -4.05 -23.17
N GLY A 209 -3.87 -5.24 -23.75
CA GLY A 209 -3.12 -6.33 -23.09
C GLY A 209 -1.61 -6.04 -23.04
N ASP A 210 -1.11 -5.31 -24.04
CA ASP A 210 0.33 -5.07 -24.18
C ASP A 210 0.84 -4.04 -23.15
N ILE A 211 0.00 -3.12 -22.68
CA ILE A 211 0.42 -2.04 -21.76
C ILE A 211 0.91 -2.57 -20.41
N PHE A 212 0.39 -3.70 -19.96
CA PHE A 212 0.80 -4.38 -18.73
C PHE A 212 1.83 -5.49 -19.01
N GLY A 213 2.24 -5.67 -20.27
CA GLY A 213 3.27 -6.61 -20.68
C GLY A 213 4.68 -6.06 -20.43
N PRO A 214 5.68 -6.92 -20.13
CA PRO A 214 7.04 -6.49 -19.77
C PRO A 214 7.68 -5.51 -20.76
N GLN A 215 7.43 -5.69 -22.07
CA GLN A 215 7.98 -4.81 -23.10
C GLN A 215 7.46 -3.38 -22.99
N ARG A 216 6.13 -3.17 -22.96
CA ARG A 216 5.59 -1.81 -22.83
C ARG A 216 5.91 -1.21 -21.47
N MET A 217 5.84 -2.00 -20.40
CA MET A 217 6.25 -1.54 -19.07
C MET A 217 7.69 -1.03 -19.07
N TYR A 218 8.62 -1.76 -19.68
CA TYR A 218 10.01 -1.33 -19.83
C TYR A 218 10.11 -0.01 -20.60
N GLU A 219 9.33 0.14 -21.67
CA GLU A 219 9.30 1.36 -22.48
C GLU A 219 8.78 2.58 -21.72
N TYR A 220 7.74 2.50 -20.89
CA TYR A 220 7.27 3.68 -20.15
C TYR A 220 7.87 3.86 -18.75
N LEU A 221 8.53 2.85 -18.17
CA LEU A 221 9.18 2.96 -16.84
C LEU A 221 10.68 3.26 -16.91
N THR A 222 11.30 3.19 -18.09
CA THR A 222 12.75 3.39 -18.26
C THR A 222 13.04 4.64 -19.10
N PRO A 223 13.88 5.59 -18.63
CA PRO A 223 14.37 6.71 -19.43
C PRO A 223 14.93 6.27 -20.78
N ALA A 224 14.65 7.03 -21.85
CA ALA A 224 15.12 6.71 -23.20
C ALA A 224 16.65 6.50 -23.27
N ASP A 225 17.43 7.35 -22.58
CA ASP A 225 18.90 7.27 -22.59
C ASP A 225 19.45 6.04 -21.87
N SER A 226 18.67 5.43 -20.96
CA SER A 226 19.04 4.22 -20.23
C SER A 226 18.43 2.95 -20.82
N ARG A 227 17.64 3.08 -21.90
CA ARG A 227 16.87 1.98 -22.46
C ARG A 227 17.64 1.24 -23.53
N GLU A 228 17.78 -0.06 -23.34
CA GLU A 228 18.29 -0.99 -24.34
C GLU A 228 17.24 -1.30 -25.42
N SER A 229 17.69 -1.81 -26.57
CA SER A 229 16.81 -2.18 -27.69
C SER A 229 15.88 -3.36 -27.38
N GLN A 230 16.22 -4.16 -26.38
CA GLN A 230 15.41 -5.26 -25.85
C GLN A 230 15.29 -5.13 -24.33
N VAL A 231 14.24 -5.72 -23.76
CA VAL A 231 14.09 -5.80 -22.30
C VAL A 231 15.21 -6.68 -21.74
N PRO A 232 16.05 -6.19 -20.82
CA PRO A 232 17.09 -7.01 -20.20
C PRO A 232 16.48 -8.20 -19.47
N GLU A 233 17.13 -9.36 -19.51
CA GLU A 233 16.63 -10.61 -18.89
C GLU A 233 16.37 -10.46 -17.38
N LYS A 234 17.16 -9.63 -16.70
CA LYS A 234 17.06 -9.38 -15.26
C LYS A 234 16.17 -8.18 -14.91
N TRP A 235 15.51 -7.57 -15.89
CA TRP A 235 14.66 -6.42 -15.64
C TRP A 235 13.37 -6.87 -14.95
N ASP A 236 13.03 -6.21 -13.85
CA ASP A 236 11.81 -6.44 -13.08
C ASP A 236 11.02 -5.13 -12.99
N ALA A 237 9.81 -5.13 -13.54
CA ALA A 237 8.93 -3.98 -13.54
C ALA A 237 8.57 -3.47 -12.13
N ARG A 238 8.68 -4.31 -11.10
CA ARG A 238 8.40 -3.96 -9.70
C ARG A 238 9.53 -3.17 -9.06
N VAL A 239 10.72 -3.19 -9.65
CA VAL A 239 11.86 -2.41 -9.17
C VAL A 239 11.68 -0.98 -9.66
N MET A 240 11.73 -0.02 -8.75
CA MET A 240 11.96 1.39 -9.10
C MET A 240 13.46 1.60 -9.07
N PRO A 241 14.15 1.61 -10.23
CA PRO A 241 15.58 1.84 -10.26
C PRO A 241 15.85 3.24 -9.72
N ASN A 242 16.93 3.32 -8.95
CA ASN A 242 17.57 4.55 -8.50
C ASN A 242 17.07 5.10 -7.14
N ASP A 243 17.71 4.62 -6.06
CA ASP A 243 17.70 5.30 -4.75
C ASP A 243 18.19 6.77 -4.86
N GLU A 244 18.75 7.18 -5.99
CA GLU A 244 19.13 8.56 -6.29
C GLU A 244 18.11 9.31 -7.16
N ASN A 245 16.88 8.84 -7.33
CA ASN A 245 15.81 9.61 -8.00
C ASN A 245 14.56 9.79 -7.13
N PHE A 246 14.09 8.71 -6.50
CA PHE A 246 12.97 8.79 -5.58
C PHE A 246 13.14 7.78 -4.43
N PRO A 247 13.10 8.22 -3.16
CA PRO A 247 13.31 7.34 -2.02
C PRO A 247 12.16 6.32 -1.85
N LEU A 248 12.49 5.03 -1.78
CA LEU A 248 11.50 3.96 -1.61
C LEU A 248 10.73 4.06 -0.29
N GLU A 249 11.32 4.65 0.75
CA GLU A 249 10.61 4.89 2.01
C GLU A 249 9.46 5.89 1.87
N ARG A 250 9.41 6.65 0.77
CA ARG A 250 8.30 7.55 0.41
C ARG A 250 7.31 6.96 -0.59
N VAL A 251 7.41 5.65 -0.85
CA VAL A 251 6.42 4.86 -1.59
C VAL A 251 5.66 3.95 -0.63
N PHE A 252 4.33 3.87 -0.79
CA PHE A 252 3.48 2.95 -0.06
C PHE A 252 2.47 2.26 -0.98
N CYS A 253 2.43 0.93 -0.95
CA CYS A 253 1.54 0.11 -1.76
C CYS A 253 0.48 -0.58 -0.89
N VAL A 254 -0.81 -0.29 -1.11
CA VAL A 254 -1.91 -1.10 -0.56
C VAL A 254 -2.24 -2.21 -1.55
N VAL A 255 -2.16 -3.44 -1.06
CA VAL A 255 -2.41 -4.65 -1.83
C VAL A 255 -3.75 -5.27 -1.42
N GLY A 256 -4.64 -5.46 -2.39
CA GLY A 256 -5.88 -6.21 -2.18
C GLY A 256 -5.65 -7.71 -2.26
N THR A 257 -6.43 -8.47 -1.50
CA THR A 257 -6.32 -9.94 -1.43
C THR A 257 -7.65 -10.67 -1.60
N ASN A 258 -8.70 -9.95 -2.02
CA ASN A 258 -10.04 -10.51 -2.18
C ASN A 258 -10.51 -10.50 -3.64
N ALA A 259 -10.15 -11.55 -4.37
CA ALA A 259 -10.61 -11.75 -5.74
C ALA A 259 -12.12 -12.05 -5.85
N ARG A 260 -12.75 -12.59 -4.80
CA ARG A 260 -14.14 -13.08 -4.87
C ARG A 260 -15.17 -11.97 -4.93
N ASP A 261 -14.87 -10.84 -4.29
CA ASP A 261 -15.78 -9.69 -4.23
C ASP A 261 -15.58 -8.71 -5.40
N TYR A 262 -14.77 -9.05 -6.39
CA TYR A 262 -14.57 -8.22 -7.57
C TYR A 262 -15.73 -8.37 -8.56
N PRO A 263 -16.53 -7.30 -8.82
CA PRO A 263 -17.78 -7.42 -9.57
C PRO A 263 -17.59 -7.50 -11.10
N ALA A 264 -16.40 -7.18 -11.63
CA ALA A 264 -16.16 -7.17 -13.07
C ALA A 264 -16.42 -8.55 -13.72
N ALA A 265 -16.98 -8.54 -14.93
CA ALA A 265 -17.35 -9.73 -15.70
C ALA A 265 -18.21 -10.77 -14.93
N HIS A 266 -19.11 -10.35 -14.02
CA HIS A 266 -19.93 -11.27 -13.20
C HIS A 266 -19.11 -12.31 -12.39
N GLY A 267 -17.92 -11.92 -11.91
CA GLY A 267 -17.04 -12.81 -11.15
C GLY A 267 -16.21 -13.78 -12.00
N LEU A 268 -16.14 -13.56 -13.33
CA LEU A 268 -15.28 -14.33 -14.24
C LEU A 268 -13.81 -13.86 -14.21
N SER A 269 -13.56 -12.59 -13.89
CA SER A 269 -12.20 -12.00 -13.77
C SER A 269 -11.33 -12.70 -12.71
N SER A 270 -11.92 -13.04 -11.55
CA SER A 270 -11.26 -13.81 -10.49
C SER A 270 -10.86 -15.23 -10.90
N LYS A 271 -11.50 -15.78 -11.95
CA LYS A 271 -11.15 -17.09 -12.53
C LYS A 271 -9.99 -17.04 -13.53
N VAL A 272 -9.61 -15.85 -14.00
CA VAL A 272 -8.60 -15.63 -15.06
C VAL A 272 -7.26 -15.15 -14.49
N VAL A 273 -7.29 -14.35 -13.43
CA VAL A 273 -6.07 -13.86 -12.76
C VAL A 273 -5.63 -14.79 -11.61
N GLY A 274 -6.53 -15.69 -11.21
CA GLY A 274 -6.33 -16.65 -10.15
C GLY A 274 -6.65 -16.08 -8.75
N PRO A 275 -6.77 -16.96 -7.74
CA PRO A 275 -7.20 -16.59 -6.39
C PRO A 275 -6.17 -15.75 -5.61
N LYS A 276 -4.92 -15.70 -6.05
CA LYS A 276 -3.83 -14.90 -5.44
C LYS A 276 -3.85 -13.45 -5.95
N SER A 277 -5.00 -12.79 -5.86
CA SER A 277 -5.23 -11.46 -6.42
C SER A 277 -6.31 -10.68 -5.67
N ASP A 278 -6.45 -9.40 -6.03
CA ASP A 278 -7.61 -8.57 -5.66
C ASP A 278 -8.77 -8.69 -6.66
N GLY A 279 -8.69 -9.68 -7.57
CA GLY A 279 -9.66 -9.90 -8.66
C GLY A 279 -9.20 -9.35 -10.01
N LEU A 280 -8.15 -8.52 -10.03
CA LEU A 280 -7.55 -8.02 -11.27
C LEU A 280 -6.02 -8.08 -11.27
N VAL A 281 -5.39 -7.74 -10.16
CA VAL A 281 -3.93 -7.67 -10.04
C VAL A 281 -3.44 -8.77 -9.11
N GLN A 282 -2.49 -9.59 -9.58
CA GLN A 282 -1.87 -10.60 -8.73
C GLN A 282 -1.15 -9.93 -7.55
N ILE A 283 -1.29 -10.52 -6.36
CA ILE A 283 -0.72 -10.00 -5.11
C ILE A 283 0.79 -9.73 -5.24
N GLN A 284 1.52 -10.62 -5.93
CA GLN A 284 2.97 -10.50 -6.16
C GLN A 284 3.37 -9.36 -7.12
N ASN A 285 2.43 -8.91 -7.95
CA ASN A 285 2.59 -7.85 -8.94
C ASN A 285 2.07 -6.50 -8.43
N ALA A 286 1.43 -6.47 -7.25
CA ALA A 286 0.84 -5.27 -6.66
C ALA A 286 1.81 -4.43 -5.79
N LEU A 287 3.11 -4.74 -5.84
CA LEU A 287 4.13 -4.18 -4.95
C LEU A 287 5.30 -3.59 -5.73
N VAL A 288 5.82 -2.46 -5.25
CA VAL A 288 7.17 -2.01 -5.57
C VAL A 288 8.15 -2.70 -4.63
N THR A 289 9.19 -3.32 -5.20
CA THR A 289 10.22 -4.02 -4.43
C THR A 289 10.91 -3.04 -3.47
N GLY A 290 10.91 -3.36 -2.17
CA GLY A 290 11.54 -2.54 -1.12
C GLY A 290 10.71 -1.35 -0.62
N ALA A 291 9.54 -1.07 -1.20
CA ALA A 291 8.64 -0.04 -0.72
C ALA A 291 7.84 -0.49 0.53
N ASN A 292 7.28 0.49 1.26
CA ASN A 292 6.34 0.17 2.32
C ASN A 292 5.05 -0.41 1.73
N HIS A 293 4.38 -1.29 2.46
CA HIS A 293 3.13 -1.87 1.98
C HIS A 293 2.23 -2.37 3.11
N ALA A 294 0.95 -2.52 2.80
CA ALA A 294 -0.03 -3.22 3.63
C ALA A 294 -0.94 -4.08 2.77
N TYR A 295 -1.26 -5.28 3.25
CA TYR A 295 -2.25 -6.16 2.64
C TYR A 295 -3.58 -5.94 3.32
N VAL A 296 -4.66 -5.82 2.54
CA VAL A 296 -6.02 -5.66 3.06
C VAL A 296 -6.96 -6.57 2.29
N HIS A 297 -7.91 -7.21 2.97
CA HIS A 297 -8.84 -8.15 2.35
C HIS A 297 -9.97 -7.43 1.59
N ARG A 298 -9.60 -6.74 0.51
CA ARG A 298 -10.47 -5.94 -0.36
C ARG A 298 -10.25 -6.30 -1.83
N SER A 299 -11.28 -6.06 -2.65
CA SER A 299 -11.22 -6.24 -4.09
C SER A 299 -10.54 -5.04 -4.77
N HIS A 300 -10.17 -5.19 -6.04
CA HIS A 300 -9.49 -4.13 -6.79
C HIS A 300 -10.30 -2.82 -6.85
N SER A 301 -11.60 -2.95 -7.10
CA SER A 301 -12.56 -1.84 -7.18
C SER A 301 -13.97 -2.30 -6.77
N GLY A 302 -14.95 -1.41 -6.90
CA GLY A 302 -16.35 -1.66 -6.55
C GLY A 302 -16.68 -1.32 -5.09
N ARG A 303 -17.84 -1.81 -4.62
CA ARG A 303 -18.35 -1.54 -3.27
C ARG A 303 -17.42 -2.05 -2.15
N TYR A 304 -16.71 -3.14 -2.40
CA TYR A 304 -15.72 -3.73 -1.48
C TYR A 304 -14.28 -3.41 -1.91
N GLY A 305 -14.12 -2.40 -2.76
CA GLY A 305 -12.86 -2.03 -3.39
C GLY A 305 -11.87 -1.35 -2.44
N LEU A 306 -10.59 -1.41 -2.80
CA LEU A 306 -9.49 -0.79 -2.04
C LEU A 306 -9.70 0.70 -1.75
N VAL A 307 -10.05 1.49 -2.77
CA VAL A 307 -10.26 2.94 -2.63
C VAL A 307 -11.46 3.24 -1.73
N ASN A 308 -12.52 2.45 -1.85
CA ASN A 308 -13.81 2.68 -1.16
C ASN A 308 -13.84 1.98 0.21
N SER A 309 -12.69 1.85 0.88
CA SER A 309 -12.57 1.11 2.14
C SER A 309 -11.92 1.94 3.24
N GLU A 310 -12.39 1.72 4.47
CA GLU A 310 -11.78 2.28 5.68
C GLU A 310 -10.31 1.83 5.81
N GLU A 311 -10.01 0.57 5.47
CA GLU A 311 -8.65 0.02 5.49
C GLU A 311 -7.71 0.79 4.55
N GLY A 312 -8.15 1.04 3.33
CA GLY A 312 -7.40 1.81 2.34
C GLY A 312 -7.17 3.24 2.80
N TYR A 313 -8.23 3.91 3.27
CA TYR A 313 -8.15 5.29 3.75
C TYR A 313 -7.26 5.45 4.98
N GLN A 314 -7.38 4.57 5.97
CA GLN A 314 -6.58 4.69 7.20
C GLN A 314 -5.09 4.44 6.93
N ASN A 315 -4.75 3.56 5.97
CA ASN A 315 -3.37 3.42 5.48
C ASN A 315 -2.90 4.69 4.75
N LEU A 316 -3.73 5.28 3.89
CA LEU A 316 -3.43 6.55 3.22
C LEU A 316 -3.17 7.69 4.21
N ALA A 317 -4.12 7.94 5.11
CA ALA A 317 -4.05 9.02 6.08
C ALA A 317 -2.82 8.89 6.99
N ARG A 318 -2.52 7.69 7.48
CA ARG A 318 -1.32 7.44 8.30
C ARG A 318 -0.04 7.54 7.51
N PHE A 319 -0.01 7.06 6.27
CA PHE A 319 1.17 7.21 5.44
C PHE A 319 1.42 8.65 5.02
N LEU A 320 0.41 9.51 4.85
CA LEU A 320 0.65 10.92 4.50
C LEU A 320 0.92 11.79 5.73
N PHE A 321 0.19 11.57 6.82
CA PHE A 321 0.13 12.50 7.95
C PHE A 321 0.58 11.89 9.29
N GLY A 322 0.86 10.60 9.33
CA GLY A 322 1.42 9.93 10.50
C GLY A 322 2.87 10.33 10.74
N ASP A 323 3.22 10.45 12.01
CA ASP A 323 4.50 10.92 12.50
C ASP A 323 5.35 9.82 13.15
N VAL A 324 4.79 8.63 13.31
CA VAL A 324 5.49 7.48 13.90
C VAL A 324 5.40 6.29 12.97
N LYS A 325 6.54 5.83 12.46
CA LYS A 325 6.65 4.55 11.73
C LYS A 325 6.95 3.43 12.72
N VAL A 326 6.23 2.32 12.61
CA VAL A 326 6.50 1.11 13.38
C VAL A 326 6.75 -0.07 12.43
N THR A 327 7.75 -0.89 12.75
CA THR A 327 8.01 -2.15 12.06
C THR A 327 8.16 -3.27 13.06
N ALA A 328 7.77 -4.48 12.66
CA ALA A 328 8.02 -5.68 13.43
C ALA A 328 8.54 -6.79 12.52
N ASP A 329 9.62 -7.42 12.97
CA ASP A 329 10.29 -8.52 12.29
C ASP A 329 10.41 -9.71 13.25
N LEU A 330 10.17 -10.91 12.77
CA LEU A 330 10.48 -12.13 13.51
C LEU A 330 11.96 -12.49 13.27
N ILE A 331 12.73 -12.67 14.34
CA ILE A 331 14.19 -12.82 14.30
C ILE A 331 14.66 -14.03 15.12
N ASP A 332 15.91 -14.46 14.85
CA ASP A 332 16.61 -15.52 15.58
C ASP A 332 15.85 -16.86 15.62
N LEU A 333 15.14 -17.17 14.53
CA LEU A 333 14.41 -18.41 14.35
C LEU A 333 15.37 -19.59 14.14
N ALA A 334 15.12 -20.66 14.87
CA ALA A 334 15.77 -21.95 14.75
C ALA A 334 14.70 -23.02 14.48
N PHE A 335 14.70 -23.56 13.27
CA PHE A 335 13.84 -24.66 12.89
C PHE A 335 14.61 -25.97 12.90
N PRO A 336 13.94 -27.12 13.15
CA PRO A 336 14.52 -28.43 12.88
C PRO A 336 14.96 -28.53 11.42
N ASP A 337 16.11 -29.18 11.18
CA ASP A 337 16.60 -29.50 9.84
C ASP A 337 15.80 -30.67 9.26
N ASP A 338 14.58 -30.38 8.79
CA ASP A 338 13.69 -31.33 8.12
C ASP A 338 13.35 -30.80 6.72
N GLU A 339 13.90 -31.44 5.67
CA GLU A 339 13.71 -31.06 4.27
C GLU A 339 12.23 -31.07 3.85
N GLU A 340 11.40 -31.91 4.45
CA GLU A 340 9.96 -32.03 4.12
C GLU A 340 9.11 -30.97 4.83
N LEU A 341 9.67 -30.23 5.79
CA LEU A 341 8.94 -29.22 6.56
C LEU A 341 9.17 -27.82 5.97
N THR A 342 8.07 -27.11 5.72
CA THR A 342 8.06 -25.68 5.38
C THR A 342 7.23 -24.93 6.41
N TRP A 343 7.52 -23.63 6.59
CA TRP A 343 6.90 -22.81 7.60
C TRP A 343 6.30 -21.55 6.98
N GLN A 344 5.11 -21.20 7.43
CA GLN A 344 4.38 -20.02 7.00
C GLN A 344 3.92 -19.24 8.22
N ALA A 345 4.00 -17.91 8.15
CA ALA A 345 3.41 -17.02 9.13
C ALA A 345 2.20 -16.28 8.54
N GLU A 346 1.25 -15.98 9.41
CA GLU A 346 0.16 -15.03 9.18
C GLU A 346 0.38 -13.85 10.12
N ALA A 347 0.09 -12.64 9.64
CA ALA A 347 0.25 -11.42 10.41
C ALA A 347 -0.99 -10.52 10.23
N GLN A 348 -1.53 -10.03 11.35
CA GLN A 348 -2.63 -9.09 11.37
C GLN A 348 -2.32 -7.93 12.31
N VAL A 349 -2.57 -6.70 11.86
CA VAL A 349 -2.40 -5.50 12.69
C VAL A 349 -3.71 -4.79 12.90
N SER A 350 -4.01 -4.51 14.17
CA SER A 350 -5.09 -3.61 14.57
C SER A 350 -4.52 -2.40 15.29
N ILE A 351 -5.14 -1.23 15.12
CA ILE A 351 -4.78 0.00 15.84
C ILE A 351 -5.96 0.42 16.70
N ARG A 352 -5.70 0.73 17.96
CA ARG A 352 -6.76 1.13 18.90
C ARG A 352 -7.49 2.37 18.38
N GLY A 353 -8.83 2.28 18.36
CA GLY A 353 -9.70 3.35 17.86
C GLY A 353 -10.12 3.15 16.40
N LEU A 354 -9.49 2.21 15.67
CA LEU A 354 -9.96 1.80 14.36
C LEU A 354 -10.79 0.51 14.45
N PRO A 355 -11.85 0.39 13.64
CA PRO A 355 -12.68 -0.80 13.67
C PRO A 355 -12.32 -1.79 12.55
N ILE A 356 -11.09 -1.74 12.05
CA ILE A 356 -10.59 -2.50 10.91
C ILE A 356 -9.19 -3.05 11.20
N LEU A 357 -8.76 -4.04 10.40
CA LEU A 357 -7.36 -4.45 10.34
C LEU A 357 -6.61 -3.54 9.36
N MET A 358 -5.50 -3.00 9.81
CA MET A 358 -4.62 -2.15 9.00
C MET A 358 -3.77 -2.94 8.01
N HIS A 359 -3.45 -4.18 8.37
CA HIS A 359 -2.67 -5.13 7.59
C HIS A 359 -3.17 -6.54 7.90
N GLU A 360 -3.29 -7.38 6.88
CA GLU A 360 -3.70 -8.77 6.98
C GLU A 360 -3.05 -9.63 5.89
N GLN A 361 -2.09 -10.46 6.30
CA GLN A 361 -1.54 -11.55 5.51
C GLN A 361 -1.96 -12.89 6.12
N ALA A 362 -2.62 -13.73 5.33
CA ALA A 362 -3.12 -15.01 5.77
C ALA A 362 -3.06 -16.04 4.64
N ALA A 363 -2.85 -17.32 4.99
CA ALA A 363 -2.92 -18.43 4.06
C ALA A 363 -4.33 -18.56 3.45
N ALA A 364 -5.37 -18.25 4.24
CA ALA A 364 -6.75 -18.19 3.77
C ALA A 364 -6.98 -17.14 2.65
N HIS A 365 -6.13 -16.11 2.59
CA HIS A 365 -6.14 -15.06 1.56
C HIS A 365 -5.06 -15.30 0.49
N TYR A 366 -4.44 -16.49 0.51
CA TYR A 366 -3.39 -16.93 -0.40
C TYR A 366 -2.13 -16.05 -0.42
N CYS A 367 -1.89 -15.30 0.65
CA CYS A 367 -0.71 -14.43 0.82
C CYS A 367 0.00 -14.62 2.17
N PRO A 368 0.29 -15.87 2.59
CA PRO A 368 1.06 -16.08 3.81
C PRO A 368 2.48 -15.53 3.67
N ILE A 369 3.11 -15.23 4.80
CA ILE A 369 4.53 -14.89 4.87
C ILE A 369 5.31 -16.20 4.86
N LEU A 370 6.05 -16.46 3.78
CA LEU A 370 6.89 -17.66 3.70
C LEU A 370 8.13 -17.47 4.58
N ILE A 371 8.36 -18.41 5.49
CA ILE A 371 9.58 -18.43 6.30
C ILE A 371 10.60 -19.31 5.58
N GLU A 372 11.50 -18.66 4.85
CA GLU A 372 12.57 -19.35 4.12
C GLU A 372 13.52 -20.05 5.09
N LYS A 373 13.96 -21.25 4.71
CA LYS A 373 15.02 -21.94 5.44
C LYS A 373 16.29 -21.11 5.38
N ARG A 374 16.90 -20.91 6.55
CA ARG A 374 18.18 -20.22 6.66
C ARG A 374 19.25 -20.97 5.86
N ARG A 375 19.91 -20.28 4.94
CA ARG A 375 21.08 -20.83 4.24
C ARG A 375 22.34 -20.61 5.09
N PRO A 376 23.41 -21.42 4.91
CA PRO A 376 24.64 -21.27 5.70
C PRO A 376 25.26 -19.87 5.67
N GLU A 377 25.10 -19.15 4.56
CA GLU A 377 25.55 -17.78 4.34
C GLU A 377 24.65 -16.70 4.98
N ASP A 378 23.42 -17.05 5.36
CA ASP A 378 22.49 -16.09 5.94
C ASP A 378 22.87 -15.78 7.40
N PRO A 379 22.74 -14.52 7.85
CA PRO A 379 23.03 -14.14 9.23
C PRO A 379 22.08 -14.85 10.20
N ALA A 380 22.54 -15.04 11.45
CA ALA A 380 21.77 -15.79 12.46
C ALA A 380 20.45 -15.13 12.86
N ASP A 381 20.40 -13.81 12.74
CA ASP A 381 19.28 -12.94 13.03
C ASP A 381 18.52 -12.49 11.77
N ARG A 382 18.63 -13.24 10.65
CA ARG A 382 17.93 -12.91 9.40
C ARG A 382 16.45 -12.61 9.69
N PRO A 383 15.98 -11.37 9.46
CA PRO A 383 14.63 -10.99 9.81
C PRO A 383 13.62 -11.59 8.83
N VAL A 384 12.47 -12.01 9.36
CA VAL A 384 11.24 -12.28 8.61
C VAL A 384 10.32 -11.08 8.84
N PRO A 385 10.17 -10.17 7.86
CA PRO A 385 9.34 -8.99 8.02
C PRO A 385 7.87 -9.38 8.21
N LEU A 386 7.24 -8.86 9.26
CA LEU A 386 5.82 -9.11 9.53
C LEU A 386 4.95 -7.93 9.15
N VAL A 387 5.38 -6.71 9.52
CA VAL A 387 4.60 -5.51 9.22
C VAL A 387 5.45 -4.26 9.21
N THR A 388 5.06 -3.32 8.34
CA THR A 388 5.39 -1.90 8.46
C THR A 388 4.08 -1.12 8.47
N THR A 389 3.87 -0.27 9.47
CA THR A 389 2.71 0.63 9.50
C THR A 389 3.08 1.99 10.10
N TYR A 390 2.15 2.93 10.02
CA TYR A 390 2.33 4.30 10.48
C TYR A 390 1.26 4.61 11.53
N MET A 391 1.64 5.35 12.56
CA MET A 391 0.79 5.83 13.63
C MET A 391 0.80 7.35 13.65
N SER A 392 -0.16 7.93 14.34
CA SER A 392 -0.28 9.39 14.50
C SER A 392 -0.37 9.71 15.99
N SER A 393 0.63 10.46 16.48
CA SER A 393 0.68 10.93 17.87
C SER A 393 -0.41 11.95 18.17
N THR A 394 -1.02 12.54 17.15
CA THR A 394 -2.13 13.49 17.25
C THR A 394 -3.52 12.83 17.19
N SER A 395 -3.60 11.54 16.89
CA SER A 395 -4.88 10.83 16.81
C SER A 395 -5.62 10.84 18.16
N SER A 396 -6.94 11.03 18.14
CA SER A 396 -7.76 11.03 19.36
C SER A 396 -7.58 9.76 20.18
N ARG A 397 -7.34 9.92 21.48
CA ARG A 397 -7.16 8.80 22.43
C ARG A 397 -7.91 9.07 23.72
N PRO A 398 -8.40 8.03 24.42
CA PRO A 398 -8.96 8.21 25.76
C PRO A 398 -7.91 8.82 26.70
N GLU A 399 -8.31 9.79 27.53
CA GLU A 399 -7.40 10.44 28.50
C GLU A 399 -6.66 9.45 29.40
N GLN A 400 -7.35 8.37 29.78
CA GLN A 400 -6.83 7.31 30.65
C GLN A 400 -5.91 6.30 29.91
N ALA A 401 -5.63 6.52 28.63
CA ALA A 401 -4.78 5.68 27.80
C ALA A 401 -3.99 6.53 26.78
N PRO A 402 -3.01 7.34 27.24
CA PRO A 402 -2.37 8.35 26.41
C PRO A 402 -1.41 7.77 25.34
N THR A 403 -0.98 6.52 25.49
CA THR A 403 -0.11 5.80 24.55
C THR A 403 -0.84 5.48 23.24
N MET A 404 -0.13 5.46 22.12
CA MET A 404 -0.62 4.90 20.86
C MET A 404 -0.54 3.38 20.94
N ARG A 405 -1.66 2.67 20.82
CA ARG A 405 -1.69 1.20 20.90
C ARG A 405 -1.94 0.58 19.54
N TYR A 406 -1.13 -0.40 19.17
CA TYR A 406 -1.41 -1.35 18.11
C TYR A 406 -1.23 -2.78 18.63
N THR A 407 -1.84 -3.74 17.93
CA THR A 407 -1.65 -5.16 18.20
C THR A 407 -1.09 -5.84 16.97
N LEU A 408 -0.21 -6.80 17.17
CA LEU A 408 0.30 -7.67 16.12
C LEU A 408 -0.10 -9.10 16.47
N HIS A 409 -1.12 -9.61 15.78
CA HIS A 409 -1.53 -11.00 15.88
C HIS A 409 -0.68 -11.82 14.90
N ILE A 410 -0.08 -12.89 15.39
CA ILE A 410 0.84 -13.75 14.63
C ILE A 410 0.37 -15.18 14.78
N ARG A 411 0.24 -15.84 13.63
CA ARG A 411 0.06 -17.28 13.57
C ARG A 411 1.23 -17.87 12.80
N VAL A 412 1.71 -19.04 13.22
CA VAL A 412 2.73 -19.77 12.47
C VAL A 412 2.25 -21.20 12.27
N LEU A 413 2.37 -21.68 11.06
CA LEU A 413 1.92 -22.99 10.61
C LEU A 413 3.09 -23.71 9.95
N SER A 414 3.25 -24.98 10.30
CA SER A 414 4.08 -25.92 9.58
C SER A 414 3.27 -26.58 8.45
N LEU A 415 3.95 -26.94 7.36
CA LEU A 415 3.38 -27.70 6.26
C LEU A 415 4.37 -28.79 5.86
N ARG A 416 3.89 -30.03 5.70
CA ARG A 416 4.73 -31.15 5.26
C ARG A 416 4.50 -31.44 3.77
N GLU A 417 5.53 -31.21 2.97
CA GLU A 417 5.51 -31.45 1.52
C GLU A 417 6.45 -32.62 1.17
N ARG A 418 5.95 -33.68 0.51
CA ARG A 418 6.81 -34.72 -0.08
C ARG A 418 6.59 -34.80 -1.58
N LYS A 419 7.65 -34.85 -2.38
CA LYS A 419 7.56 -35.07 -3.85
C LYS A 419 6.49 -34.20 -4.57
N ARG A 420 6.31 -32.93 -4.16
CA ARG A 420 5.29 -31.98 -4.67
C ARG A 420 3.82 -32.32 -4.36
N GLY A 421 3.57 -33.13 -3.34
CA GLY A 421 2.24 -33.40 -2.79
C GLY A 421 2.17 -33.03 -1.30
N PHE A 422 0.99 -32.64 -0.84
CA PHE A 422 0.69 -32.42 0.58
C PHE A 422 0.37 -33.76 1.26
N PHE A 423 0.89 -33.97 2.48
CA PHE A 423 0.71 -35.19 3.25
C PHE A 423 -0.01 -34.89 4.56
N TRP A 424 -1.18 -35.50 4.73
CA TRP A 424 -2.15 -35.16 5.78
C TRP A 424 -2.20 -36.14 6.95
N GLU A 425 -1.53 -37.29 6.81
CA GLU A 425 -1.68 -38.41 7.76
C GLU A 425 -1.13 -38.08 9.15
N ASP A 426 -0.12 -37.19 9.24
CA ASP A 426 0.61 -36.88 10.46
C ASP A 426 0.53 -35.39 10.87
N HIS A 427 -0.29 -34.56 10.22
CA HIS A 427 -0.34 -33.11 10.47
C HIS A 427 -1.72 -32.46 10.21
N GLN A 428 -2.08 -31.44 11.02
CA GLN A 428 -3.32 -30.67 10.88
C GLN A 428 -3.06 -29.29 10.27
N GLU A 429 -3.21 -29.13 8.96
CA GLU A 429 -2.86 -27.87 8.27
C GLU A 429 -3.71 -26.65 8.65
N GLN A 430 -4.89 -26.84 9.25
CA GLN A 430 -5.76 -25.72 9.66
C GLN A 430 -5.53 -25.24 11.11
N THR A 431 -4.67 -25.94 11.85
CA THR A 431 -4.34 -25.61 13.23
C THR A 431 -2.93 -25.02 13.24
N SER A 432 -2.79 -23.82 13.81
CA SER A 432 -1.50 -23.16 13.92
C SER A 432 -0.65 -23.77 15.05
N ASP A 433 0.65 -23.91 14.80
CA ASP A 433 1.64 -24.34 15.80
C ASP A 433 1.89 -23.24 16.84
N PHE A 434 1.80 -21.98 16.42
CA PHE A 434 1.83 -20.80 17.29
C PHE A 434 0.70 -19.84 16.92
N ASP A 435 0.01 -19.30 17.92
CA ASP A 435 -1.07 -18.33 17.76
C ASP A 435 -1.10 -17.43 19.01
N ASP A 436 -0.64 -16.20 18.88
CA ASP A 436 -0.70 -15.22 19.96
C ASP A 436 -0.73 -13.79 19.38
N THR A 437 -1.13 -12.84 20.23
CA THR A 437 -1.15 -11.42 19.90
C THR A 437 -0.20 -10.67 20.80
N LEU A 438 0.74 -9.93 20.21
CA LEU A 438 1.53 -8.95 20.93
C LEU A 438 0.76 -7.63 21.02
N ILE A 439 0.56 -7.11 22.23
CA ILE A 439 -0.02 -5.79 22.48
C ILE A 439 1.14 -4.81 22.65
N ILE A 440 1.19 -3.76 21.83
CA ILE A 440 2.26 -2.76 21.86
C ILE A 440 1.66 -1.38 22.13
N ASP A 441 2.15 -0.72 23.17
CA ASP A 441 1.86 0.67 23.49
C ASP A 441 3.11 1.52 23.23
N VAL A 442 3.00 2.53 22.38
CA VAL A 442 4.05 3.49 22.05
C VAL A 442 3.72 4.83 22.69
N GLY A 443 4.70 5.44 23.35
CA GLY A 443 4.57 6.74 24.00
C GLY A 443 5.89 7.50 24.02
N PHE A 444 5.93 8.55 24.84
CA PHE A 444 7.11 9.38 25.04
C PHE A 444 7.45 9.46 26.52
N VAL A 445 8.70 9.21 26.89
CA VAL A 445 9.25 9.31 28.26
C VAL A 445 10.48 10.19 28.20
N ASP A 446 10.56 11.22 29.05
CA ASP A 446 11.69 12.17 29.11
C ASP A 446 12.11 12.76 27.73
N ARG A 447 11.12 12.98 26.85
CA ARG A 447 11.27 13.43 25.45
C ARG A 447 11.85 12.40 24.46
N GLY A 448 12.16 11.19 24.91
CA GLY A 448 12.49 10.04 24.06
C GLY A 448 11.26 9.18 23.75
N MET A 449 11.29 8.46 22.63
CA MET A 449 10.28 7.44 22.35
C MET A 449 10.45 6.25 23.29
N ALA A 450 9.34 5.66 23.72
CA ALA A 450 9.33 4.46 24.55
C ALA A 450 8.20 3.55 24.11
N ALA A 451 8.40 2.23 24.25
CA ALA A 451 7.33 1.27 24.04
C ALA A 451 7.24 0.26 25.18
N TRP A 452 6.01 -0.22 25.40
CA TRP A 452 5.69 -1.35 26.25
C TRP A 452 5.09 -2.44 25.38
N ALA A 453 5.46 -3.69 25.63
CA ALA A 453 4.86 -4.82 24.94
C ALA A 453 4.52 -5.94 25.91
N ALA A 454 3.39 -6.61 25.67
CA ALA A 454 2.99 -7.80 26.41
C ALA A 454 2.22 -8.75 25.49
N TRP A 455 2.48 -10.06 25.64
CA TRP A 455 1.74 -11.09 24.92
C TRP A 455 0.35 -11.28 25.52
N ALA A 456 -0.66 -11.47 24.68
CA ALA A 456 -2.04 -11.66 25.12
C ALA A 456 -2.16 -12.89 26.05
N SER A 457 -1.41 -13.96 25.76
CA SER A 457 -1.32 -15.15 26.62
C SER A 457 -0.83 -14.87 28.04
N GLN A 458 -0.16 -13.74 28.29
CA GLN A 458 0.37 -13.33 29.59
C GLN A 458 -0.53 -12.30 30.30
N ILE A 459 -1.55 -11.76 29.62
CA ILE A 459 -2.44 -10.75 30.18
C ILE A 459 -3.66 -11.44 30.83
N THR A 460 -3.90 -11.15 32.11
CA THR A 460 -4.98 -11.77 32.89
C THR A 460 -6.28 -10.96 32.92
N THR A 461 -6.32 -9.80 32.23
CA THR A 461 -7.47 -8.90 32.18
C THR A 461 -7.97 -8.72 30.74
N PRO A 462 -9.25 -8.38 30.51
CA PRO A 462 -9.71 -8.02 29.17
C PRO A 462 -8.88 -6.90 28.55
N LEU A 463 -8.58 -6.99 27.25
CA LEU A 463 -7.71 -6.04 26.53
C LEU A 463 -8.16 -4.57 26.69
N ARG A 464 -9.48 -4.32 26.75
CA ARG A 464 -10.05 -2.98 27.00
C ARG A 464 -9.61 -2.38 28.35
N SER A 465 -9.39 -3.24 29.34
CA SER A 465 -8.98 -2.89 30.70
C SER A 465 -7.47 -2.94 30.90
N TYR A 466 -6.74 -3.64 30.02
CA TYR A 466 -5.28 -3.73 30.09
C TYR A 466 -4.63 -2.36 29.93
N ARG A 467 -3.69 -2.05 30.83
CA ARG A 467 -2.81 -0.88 30.80
C ARG A 467 -1.37 -1.36 30.92
N PRO A 468 -0.43 -0.79 30.15
CA PRO A 468 0.98 -1.12 30.32
C PRO A 468 1.40 -0.74 31.74
N SER A 469 2.11 -1.65 32.40
CA SER A 469 2.61 -1.46 33.77
C SER A 469 4.12 -1.71 33.81
N GLY A 470 4.81 -1.01 34.71
CA GLY A 470 6.27 -1.14 34.85
C GLY A 470 7.04 -0.23 33.88
N ASN A 471 8.36 -0.47 33.82
CA ASN A 471 9.25 0.29 32.97
C ASN A 471 9.02 -0.05 31.48
N PRO A 472 9.21 0.90 30.55
CA PRO A 472 9.23 0.60 29.14
C PRO A 472 10.34 -0.40 28.80
N LEU A 473 10.22 -1.06 27.66
CA LEU A 473 11.25 -1.92 27.11
C LEU A 473 12.56 -1.10 26.91
N THR A 474 13.69 -1.72 27.24
CA THR A 474 15.01 -1.12 27.05
C THR A 474 15.27 -0.92 25.57
N ASP A 475 15.70 0.28 25.18
CA ASP A 475 16.16 0.55 23.82
C ASP A 475 17.53 -0.11 23.58
N GLU A 476 17.59 -1.00 22.59
CA GLU A 476 18.78 -1.76 22.20
C GLU A 476 19.62 -1.06 21.12
N ASP A 477 19.08 -0.04 20.45
CA ASP A 477 19.81 0.77 19.45
C ASP A 477 19.48 2.27 19.65
N PRO A 478 20.01 2.89 20.73
CA PRO A 478 19.69 4.26 21.10
C PRO A 478 20.29 5.26 20.10
N LYS A 479 19.55 5.50 19.03
CA LYS A 479 19.82 6.53 18.01
C LYS A 479 18.74 7.60 18.08
N GLU A 480 19.12 8.85 17.81
CA GLU A 480 18.14 9.93 17.79
C GLU A 480 16.99 9.63 16.80
N GLY A 481 15.75 9.78 17.26
CA GLY A 481 14.55 9.56 16.44
C GLY A 481 14.25 8.10 16.10
N THR A 482 15.00 7.13 16.62
CA THR A 482 14.75 5.69 16.45
C THR A 482 14.76 5.01 17.82
N TRP A 483 13.95 3.97 17.97
CA TRP A 483 13.88 3.13 19.15
C TRP A 483 13.74 1.68 18.68
N MET A 484 14.47 0.75 19.28
CA MET A 484 14.40 -0.67 18.94
C MET A 484 14.44 -1.52 20.20
N ALA A 485 13.60 -2.55 20.28
CA ALA A 485 13.75 -3.57 21.32
C ALA A 485 13.35 -4.95 20.83
N ARG A 486 13.90 -5.97 21.48
CA ARG A 486 13.52 -7.37 21.26
C ARG A 486 12.48 -7.80 22.29
N VAL A 487 11.45 -8.48 21.82
CA VAL A 487 10.42 -9.09 22.66
C VAL A 487 10.47 -10.60 22.44
N ALA A 488 10.96 -11.33 23.45
CA ALA A 488 11.02 -12.79 23.39
C ALA A 488 9.64 -13.40 23.19
N LEU A 489 9.56 -14.50 22.42
CA LEU A 489 8.33 -15.26 22.26
C LEU A 489 7.89 -15.86 23.61
N PRO A 490 6.57 -16.01 23.86
CA PRO A 490 6.06 -16.60 25.09
C PRO A 490 6.38 -18.12 25.10
N PRO A 491 6.17 -18.83 26.23
CA PRO A 491 6.48 -20.26 26.33
C PRO A 491 5.96 -21.12 25.16
N GLY A 492 4.78 -20.79 24.64
CA GLY A 492 4.17 -21.47 23.48
C GLY A 492 4.95 -21.32 22.17
N GLY A 493 5.82 -20.32 22.02
CA GLY A 493 6.64 -20.08 20.82
C GLY A 493 8.11 -20.51 20.95
N ARG A 494 8.52 -21.10 22.08
CA ARG A 494 9.94 -21.48 22.29
C ARG A 494 10.44 -22.59 21.38
N PHE A 495 9.55 -23.30 20.70
CA PHE A 495 9.93 -24.31 19.72
C PHE A 495 10.61 -23.70 18.47
N PHE A 496 10.52 -22.38 18.27
CA PHE A 496 11.34 -21.64 17.30
C PHE A 496 12.78 -21.39 17.79
N GLY A 497 13.16 -21.90 18.96
CA GLY A 497 14.46 -21.68 19.59
C GLY A 497 14.40 -20.68 20.74
N GLU A 498 15.28 -20.87 21.74
CA GLU A 498 15.31 -20.07 22.97
C GLU A 498 15.62 -18.58 22.75
N ARG A 499 16.17 -18.21 21.59
CA ARG A 499 16.49 -16.82 21.23
C ARG A 499 15.46 -16.16 20.30
N ALA A 500 14.46 -16.92 19.84
CA ALA A 500 13.44 -16.42 18.93
C ALA A 500 12.67 -15.27 19.56
N ALA A 501 12.54 -14.18 18.81
CA ALA A 501 11.97 -12.93 19.31
C ALA A 501 11.34 -12.13 18.18
N LEU A 502 10.52 -11.16 18.56
CA LEU A 502 10.14 -10.06 17.68
C LEU A 502 11.09 -8.89 17.88
N SER A 503 11.67 -8.39 16.80
CA SER A 503 12.33 -7.09 16.76
C SER A 503 11.28 -6.03 16.48
N LEU A 504 11.05 -5.13 17.43
CA LEU A 504 10.17 -3.98 17.27
C LEU A 504 11.03 -2.75 17.01
N ARG A 505 10.70 -1.99 15.96
CA ARG A 505 11.33 -0.70 15.69
C ARG A 505 10.27 0.38 15.60
N VAL A 506 10.54 1.51 16.26
CA VAL A 506 9.72 2.72 16.24
C VAL A 506 10.60 3.86 15.78
N ARG A 507 10.15 4.62 14.79
CA ARG A 507 10.90 5.73 14.21
C ARG A 507 10.02 6.96 14.08
N ASN A 508 10.51 8.12 14.51
CA ASN A 508 9.89 9.39 14.19
C ASN A 508 10.16 9.73 12.71
N VAL A 509 9.12 10.11 11.95
CA VAL A 509 9.22 10.33 10.50
C VAL A 509 8.84 11.76 10.07
N VAL A 510 8.80 12.70 11.02
CA VAL A 510 8.58 14.13 10.77
C VAL A 510 9.87 14.92 10.88
#